data_AF-E1V6T5-F1
#
_entry.id   AF-E1V6T5-F1
#
_cell.length_a   1.000
_cell.length_b   1.000
_cell.length_c   1.000
_cell.angle_alpha   90.00
_cell.angle_beta   90.00
_cell.angle_gamma   90.00
#
_symmetry.space_group_name_H-M   'P 1'
#
loop_
_entity.id
_entity.type
_entity.pdbx_description
1 polymer ?
#
loop_
_entity_poly.entity_id
_entity_poly.type
_entity_poly.pdbx_seq_one_letter_code
_entity_poly.pdbx_strand_id
1 'polypeptide(L)'
;MDHTNISSEGTHSKLIGYLLWLFGFLGAHRFYYGKPVTGTIWFFTFGLLGIGWLIDLFLIPSMDRQADLRFQAGPINYSLAWLLLTFLGALGVHRFYQGKWLTGILYLCTLGLLGLGVLYDFWTLNDQISMRHTERGIFNG
;
A
#
# COMPACT_ATOMS: atom_id res chain seq x y z
N MET A 1 2.87 -35.44 -9.43
CA MET A 1 1.98 -34.88 -8.40
C MET A 1 2.69 -33.64 -7.89
N ASP A 2 2.57 -32.54 -8.65
CA ASP A 2 3.30 -31.32 -8.36
C ASP A 2 2.72 -30.69 -7.10
N HIS A 3 3.52 -30.70 -6.04
CA HIS A 3 3.36 -29.82 -4.89
C HIS A 3 3.68 -28.41 -5.37
N THR A 4 2.78 -27.87 -6.17
CA THR A 4 2.65 -26.43 -6.31
C THR A 4 2.39 -25.94 -4.89
N ASN A 5 3.45 -25.41 -4.27
CA ASN A 5 3.32 -24.60 -3.09
C ASN A 5 2.35 -23.50 -3.50
N ILE A 6 1.08 -23.65 -3.15
CA ILE A 6 0.15 -22.54 -3.09
C ILE A 6 0.74 -21.69 -1.96
N SER A 7 1.74 -20.86 -2.28
CA SER A 7 1.94 -19.65 -1.53
C SER A 7 0.56 -19.05 -1.47
N SER A 8 -0.03 -18.97 -0.28
CA SER A 8 -1.18 -18.13 -0.05
C SER A 8 -0.78 -16.77 -0.62
N GLU A 9 -1.20 -16.48 -1.85
CA GLU A 9 -0.93 -15.21 -2.53
C GLU A 9 -1.76 -14.19 -1.75
N GLY A 10 -1.20 -13.76 -0.62
CA GLY A 10 -1.74 -12.72 0.22
C GLY A 10 -1.91 -11.47 -0.62
N THR A 11 -2.85 -10.64 -0.23
CA THR A 11 -3.13 -9.39 -0.93
C THR A 11 -1.89 -8.49 -0.94
N HIS A 12 -1.07 -8.58 0.12
CA HIS A 12 0.18 -7.88 0.32
C HIS A 12 1.35 -8.87 0.41
N SER A 13 2.52 -8.47 -0.06
CA SER A 13 3.76 -9.22 0.06
C SER A 13 4.51 -8.86 1.34
N LYS A 14 4.75 -9.87 2.19
CA LYS A 14 5.62 -9.78 3.38
C LYS A 14 7.02 -9.26 3.04
N LEU A 15 7.59 -9.68 1.92
CA LEU A 15 8.91 -9.22 1.48
C LEU A 15 8.90 -7.70 1.28
N ILE A 16 7.90 -7.18 0.56
CA ILE A 16 7.75 -5.74 0.36
C ILE A 16 7.51 -5.03 1.69
N GLY A 17 6.75 -5.63 2.61
CA GLY A 17 6.59 -5.12 3.98
C GLY A 17 7.92 -4.93 4.72
N TYR A 18 8.81 -5.94 4.67
CA TYR A 18 10.15 -5.83 5.26
C TYR A 18 11.06 -4.84 4.52
N LEU A 19 10.97 -4.74 3.19
CA LEU A 19 11.71 -3.74 2.42
C LEU A 19 11.27 -2.31 2.79
N LEU A 20 9.96 -2.06 2.90
CA LEU A 20 9.42 -0.77 3.35
C LEU A 20 9.76 -0.47 4.81
N TRP A 21 9.96 -1.50 5.64
CA TRP A 21 10.40 -1.35 7.02
C TRP A 21 11.86 -0.88 7.14
N LEU A 22 12.75 -1.21 6.19
CA LEU A 22 14.11 -0.65 6.16
C LEU A 22 14.09 0.88 6.00
N PHE A 23 13.11 1.41 5.27
CA PHE A 23 12.83 2.85 5.16
C PHE A 23 11.78 3.33 6.19
N GLY A 24 11.55 2.51 7.23
CA GLY A 24 10.36 2.51 8.08
C GLY A 24 10.27 3.63 9.12
N PHE A 25 11.28 4.50 9.26
CA PHE A 25 11.19 5.67 10.15
C PHE A 25 10.08 6.64 9.71
N LEU A 26 9.69 6.62 8.43
CA LEU A 26 8.53 7.36 7.92
C LEU A 26 7.18 6.63 8.19
N GLY A 27 7.19 5.39 8.70
CA GLY A 27 5.97 4.60 8.91
C GLY A 27 5.39 3.94 7.64
N ALA A 28 6.12 3.92 6.52
CA ALA A 28 5.65 3.45 5.21
C ALA A 28 5.00 2.05 5.23
N HIS A 29 5.62 1.10 5.94
CA HIS A 29 5.11 -0.27 6.07
C HIS A 29 3.74 -0.35 6.79
N ARG A 30 3.39 0.62 7.65
CA ARG A 30 2.07 0.67 8.30
C ARG A 30 0.99 1.15 7.35
N PHE A 31 1.30 2.11 6.49
CA PHE A 31 0.40 2.51 5.41
C PHE A 31 0.19 1.38 4.41
N TYR A 32 1.28 0.65 4.08
CA TYR A 32 1.24 -0.52 3.22
C TYR A 32 0.20 -1.55 3.68
N TYR A 33 0.22 -1.93 4.97
CA TYR A 33 -0.76 -2.85 5.56
C TYR A 33 -2.11 -2.21 5.97
N GLY A 34 -2.42 -1.01 5.48
CA GLY A 34 -3.74 -0.39 5.68
C GLY A 34 -3.99 0.16 7.09
N LYS A 35 -2.94 0.57 7.80
CA LYS A 35 -3.02 1.20 9.13
C LYS A 35 -2.62 2.70 9.08
N PRO A 36 -3.36 3.56 8.34
CA PRO A 36 -2.93 4.93 8.04
C PRO A 36 -2.81 5.83 9.27
N VAL A 37 -3.68 5.66 10.27
CA VAL A 37 -3.61 6.42 11.53
C VAL A 37 -2.30 6.13 12.25
N THR A 38 -1.97 4.86 12.45
CA THR A 38 -0.69 4.49 13.09
C THR A 38 0.50 4.84 12.22
N GLY A 39 0.41 4.72 10.89
CA GLY A 39 1.47 5.17 9.99
C GLY A 39 1.75 6.67 10.14
N THR A 40 0.71 7.49 10.29
CA THR A 40 0.85 8.94 10.49
C THR A 40 1.49 9.28 11.82
N ILE A 41 1.11 8.57 12.89
CA ILE A 41 1.77 8.69 14.20
C ILE A 41 3.25 8.35 14.07
N TRP A 42 3.59 7.24 13.39
CA TRP A 42 4.97 6.84 13.14
C TRP A 42 5.74 7.90 12.35
N PHE A 43 5.15 8.46 11.29
CA PHE A 43 5.78 9.49 10.47
C PHE A 43 6.18 10.72 11.30
N PHE A 44 5.29 11.24 12.15
CA PHE A 44 5.57 12.43 12.97
C PHE A 44 6.48 12.17 14.17
N THR A 45 6.60 10.91 14.60
CA THR A 45 7.39 10.53 15.78
C THR A 45 8.68 9.78 15.43
N PHE A 46 8.99 9.66 14.14
CA PHE A 46 10.07 8.83 13.61
C PHE A 46 10.02 7.39 14.15
N GLY A 47 8.81 6.81 14.14
CA GLY A 47 8.52 5.49 14.69
C GLY A 47 8.60 5.39 16.21
N LEU A 48 8.28 6.50 16.89
CA LEU A 48 8.36 6.75 18.33
C LEU A 48 9.78 6.59 18.90
N LEU A 49 10.71 7.41 18.40
CA LEU A 49 12.12 7.48 18.82
C LEU A 49 12.95 6.23 18.49
N GLY A 50 12.56 5.49 17.45
CA GLY A 50 13.31 4.31 16.95
C GLY A 50 13.01 2.99 17.64
N ILE A 51 12.39 2.99 18.83
CA ILE A 51 12.00 1.76 19.53
C ILE A 51 10.81 1.10 18.82
N GLY A 52 9.80 1.87 18.44
CA GLY A 52 8.64 1.35 17.72
C GLY A 52 9.02 0.73 16.38
N TRP A 53 10.04 1.29 15.70
CA TRP A 53 10.61 0.70 14.48
C TRP A 53 11.20 -0.70 14.72
N LEU A 54 11.86 -0.96 15.85
CA LEU A 54 12.35 -2.32 16.18
C LEU A 54 11.21 -3.30 16.47
N ILE A 55 10.18 -2.85 17.21
CA ILE A 55 9.02 -3.68 17.54
C ILE A 55 8.25 -4.05 16.26
N ASP A 56 8.25 -3.17 15.25
CA ASP A 56 7.58 -3.41 13.97
C ASP A 56 8.09 -4.66 13.25
N LEU A 57 9.34 -5.08 13.46
CA LEU A 57 9.88 -6.33 12.92
C LEU A 57 9.01 -7.54 13.28
N PHE A 58 8.48 -7.57 14.50
CA PHE A 58 7.61 -8.65 14.99
C PHE A 58 6.14 -8.44 14.64
N LEU A 59 5.72 -7.20 14.39
CA LEU A 59 4.34 -6.85 14.06
C LEU A 59 4.00 -7.11 12.59
N ILE A 60 4.98 -7.05 11.68
CA ILE A 60 4.77 -7.23 10.22
C ILE A 60 3.95 -8.49 9.90
N PRO A 61 4.27 -9.69 10.41
CA PRO A 61 3.47 -10.89 10.13
C PRO A 61 2.02 -10.80 10.60
N SER A 62 1.74 -10.07 11.68
CA SER A 62 0.37 -9.85 12.17
C SER A 62 -0.37 -8.81 11.33
N MET A 63 0.32 -7.75 10.91
CA MET A 63 -0.26 -6.72 10.03
C MET A 63 -0.59 -7.27 8.65
N ASP A 64 0.26 -8.14 8.13
CA ASP A 64 0.06 -8.87 6.88
C ASP A 64 -1.21 -9.72 6.91
N ARG A 65 -1.38 -10.58 7.92
CA ARG A 65 -2.62 -11.36 8.10
C ARG A 65 -3.86 -10.47 8.24
N GLN A 66 -3.76 -9.35 8.93
CA GLN A 66 -4.88 -8.40 9.06
C GLN A 66 -5.22 -7.75 7.72
N ALA A 67 -4.23 -7.44 6.89
CA ALA A 67 -4.43 -6.87 5.57
C ALA A 67 -5.12 -7.88 4.64
N ASP A 68 -4.70 -9.15 4.66
CA ASP A 68 -5.31 -10.23 3.89
C ASP A 68 -6.80 -10.45 4.24
N LEU A 69 -7.17 -10.26 5.51
CA LEU A 69 -8.57 -10.36 5.96
C LEU A 69 -9.41 -9.13 5.60
N ARG A 70 -8.78 -7.96 5.46
CA ARG A 70 -9.48 -6.69 5.24
C ARG A 70 -9.64 -6.33 3.78
N PHE A 71 -8.68 -6.70 2.92
CA PHE A 71 -8.61 -6.23 1.54
C PHE A 71 -8.93 -7.34 0.55
N GLN A 72 -9.72 -6.98 -0.45
CA GLN A 72 -10.16 -7.92 -1.48
C GLN A 72 -9.04 -8.18 -2.49
N ALA A 73 -8.71 -9.47 -2.71
CA ALA A 73 -7.82 -9.90 -3.77
C ALA A 73 -8.43 -9.65 -5.17
N GLY A 74 -7.59 -9.38 -6.16
CA GLY A 74 -8.04 -9.08 -7.51
C GLY A 74 -6.90 -8.70 -8.47
N PRO A 75 -7.22 -8.22 -9.67
CA PRO A 75 -6.25 -8.06 -10.76
C PRO A 75 -5.21 -6.96 -10.55
N ILE A 76 -5.48 -5.97 -9.69
CA ILE A 76 -4.52 -4.91 -9.36
C ILE A 76 -3.68 -5.38 -8.18
N ASN A 77 -2.36 -5.52 -8.37
CA ASN A 77 -1.46 -5.94 -7.31
C ASN A 77 -1.18 -4.79 -6.33
N TYR A 78 -1.48 -4.97 -5.05
CA TYR A 78 -1.29 -3.94 -4.02
C TYR A 78 0.18 -3.60 -3.84
N SER A 79 1.07 -4.60 -3.81
CA SER A 79 2.52 -4.41 -3.69
C SER A 79 3.10 -3.56 -4.81
N LEU A 80 2.71 -3.84 -6.04
CA LEU A 80 3.16 -3.06 -7.20
C LEU A 80 2.58 -1.64 -7.18
N ALA A 81 1.29 -1.49 -6.84
CA ALA A 81 0.68 -0.16 -6.70
C ALA A 81 1.41 0.70 -5.64
N TRP A 82 1.81 0.09 -4.52
CA TRP A 82 2.59 0.73 -3.48
C TRP A 82 4.03 1.07 -3.91
N LEU A 83 4.68 0.19 -4.67
CA LEU A 83 6.00 0.45 -5.25
C LEU A 83 5.94 1.67 -6.19
N LEU A 84 4.93 1.70 -7.06
CA LEU A 84 4.68 2.81 -7.98
C LEU A 84 4.37 4.12 -7.22
N LEU A 85 3.56 4.07 -6.16
CA LEU A 85 3.28 5.24 -5.32
C LEU A 85 4.57 5.77 -4.64
N THR A 86 5.40 4.87 -4.14
CA THR A 86 6.61 5.25 -3.39
C THR A 86 7.64 5.95 -4.28
N PHE A 87 7.91 5.41 -5.48
CA PHE A 87 8.98 5.92 -6.35
C PHE A 87 8.50 6.89 -7.44
N LEU A 88 7.26 6.71 -7.93
CA LEU A 88 6.69 7.47 -9.04
C LEU A 88 5.36 8.16 -8.65
N GLY A 89 5.07 8.28 -7.36
CA GLY A 89 3.81 8.82 -6.85
C GLY A 89 3.55 10.27 -7.25
N ALA A 90 4.59 11.12 -7.19
CA ALA A 90 4.48 12.53 -7.62
C ALA A 90 4.15 12.65 -9.12
N LEU A 91 4.55 11.67 -9.93
CA LEU A 91 4.22 11.62 -11.36
C LEU A 91 2.84 11.00 -11.63
N GLY A 92 2.20 10.40 -10.62
CA GLY A 92 0.88 9.80 -10.73
C GLY A 92 0.83 8.43 -11.40
N VAL A 93 1.97 7.73 -11.54
CA VAL A 93 2.02 6.45 -12.29
C VAL A 93 1.18 5.36 -11.65
N HIS A 94 1.10 5.32 -10.32
CA HIS A 94 0.19 4.42 -9.61
C HIS A 94 -1.28 4.65 -9.98
N ARG A 95 -1.70 5.90 -10.26
CA ARG A 95 -3.07 6.21 -10.68
C ARG A 95 -3.38 5.66 -12.06
N PHE A 96 -2.42 5.73 -13.00
CA PHE A 96 -2.54 5.08 -14.31
C PHE A 96 -2.60 3.56 -14.18
N TYR A 97 -1.77 2.96 -13.32
CA TYR A 97 -1.79 1.51 -13.07
C TYR A 97 -3.16 1.04 -12.55
N GLN A 98 -3.82 1.86 -11.72
CA GLN A 98 -5.17 1.56 -11.28
C GLN A 98 -6.25 1.86 -12.34
N GLY A 99 -5.92 2.50 -13.47
CA GLY A 99 -6.86 2.92 -14.51
C GLY A 99 -7.52 4.29 -14.28
N LYS A 100 -7.05 5.10 -13.32
CA LYS A 100 -7.56 6.46 -13.06
C LYS A 100 -6.88 7.51 -13.95
N TRP A 101 -7.03 7.37 -15.26
CA TRP A 101 -6.32 8.19 -16.27
C TRP A 101 -6.42 9.70 -16.05
N LEU A 102 -7.63 10.22 -15.81
CA LEU A 102 -7.83 11.66 -15.62
C LEU A 102 -7.01 12.20 -14.43
N THR A 103 -7.10 11.53 -13.29
CA THR A 103 -6.35 11.96 -12.10
C THR A 103 -4.85 11.65 -12.19
N GLY A 104 -4.44 10.67 -13.00
CA GLY A 104 -3.03 10.43 -13.32
C GLY A 104 -2.43 11.58 -14.13
N ILE A 105 -3.15 12.07 -15.15
CA ILE A 105 -2.74 13.25 -15.92
C ILE A 105 -2.67 14.48 -15.02
N LEU A 106 -3.66 14.66 -14.15
CA LEU A 106 -3.65 15.74 -13.16
C LEU A 106 -2.38 15.69 -12.30
N TYR A 107 -2.01 14.51 -11.79
CA TYR A 107 -0.77 14.34 -11.02
C TYR A 107 0.45 14.69 -11.84
N LEU A 108 0.55 14.20 -13.08
CA LEU A 108 1.68 14.49 -13.96
C LEU A 108 1.87 16.00 -14.20
N CYS A 109 0.78 16.73 -14.43
CA CYS A 109 0.81 18.18 -14.67
C CYS A 109 1.08 19.01 -13.41
N THR A 110 0.89 18.44 -12.22
CA THR A 110 0.91 19.18 -10.94
C THR A 110 1.93 18.65 -9.94
N LEU A 111 2.72 17.65 -10.36
CA LEU A 111 3.59 16.84 -9.51
C LEU A 111 2.83 16.24 -8.30
N GLY A 112 1.63 15.67 -8.56
CA GLY A 112 0.79 15.05 -7.54
C GLY A 112 0.21 16.06 -6.57
N LEU A 113 -0.32 17.16 -7.13
CA LEU A 113 -0.77 18.39 -6.47
C LEU A 113 0.11 18.78 -5.27
N LEU A 114 1.35 19.17 -5.60
CA LEU A 114 2.40 19.62 -4.67
C LEU A 114 2.69 18.64 -3.52
N GLY A 115 2.47 17.35 -3.72
CA GLY A 115 2.71 16.28 -2.75
C GLY A 115 1.52 15.98 -1.83
N LEU A 116 0.53 16.86 -1.70
CA LEU A 116 -0.67 16.59 -0.89
C LEU A 116 -1.49 15.42 -1.43
N GLY A 117 -1.57 15.31 -2.76
CA GLY A 117 -2.22 14.17 -3.40
C GLY A 117 -1.51 12.85 -3.09
N VAL A 118 -0.17 12.87 -3.02
CA VAL A 118 0.61 11.69 -2.64
C VAL A 118 0.31 11.28 -1.21
N LEU A 119 0.24 12.22 -0.26
CA LEU A 119 -0.15 11.95 1.14
C LEU A 119 -1.56 11.37 1.25
N TYR A 120 -2.51 11.89 0.48
CA TYR A 120 -3.87 11.35 0.41
C TYR A 120 -3.88 9.90 -0.10
N ASP A 121 -3.07 9.60 -1.13
CA ASP A 121 -2.97 8.25 -1.66
C ASP A 121 -2.30 7.29 -0.68
N PHE A 122 -1.29 7.72 0.09
CA PHE A 122 -0.72 6.92 1.19
C PHE A 122 -1.80 6.44 2.19
N TRP A 123 -2.81 7.27 2.44
CA TRP A 123 -3.91 6.92 3.35
C TRP A 123 -4.94 5.97 2.72
N THR A 124 -5.24 6.16 1.44
CA THR A 124 -6.47 5.62 0.84
C THR A 124 -6.22 4.54 -0.23
N LEU A 125 -4.98 4.32 -0.67
CA LEU A 125 -4.66 3.42 -1.78
C LEU A 125 -5.26 2.01 -1.62
N ASN A 126 -5.11 1.41 -0.43
CA ASN A 126 -5.58 0.05 -0.18
C ASN A 126 -7.11 -0.04 -0.31
N ASP A 127 -7.85 0.90 0.30
CA ASP A 127 -9.31 0.93 0.21
C ASP A 127 -9.75 1.19 -1.25
N GLN A 128 -9.08 2.10 -1.98
CA GLN A 128 -9.36 2.38 -3.38
C GLN A 128 -9.16 1.17 -4.33
N ILE A 129 -8.21 0.29 -4.03
CA ILE A 129 -7.97 -0.94 -4.81
C ILE A 129 -9.03 -1.98 -4.42
N SER A 130 -9.25 -2.19 -3.13
CA SER A 130 -10.22 -3.16 -2.61
C SER A 130 -11.62 -2.88 -3.13
N MET A 131 -12.08 -1.62 -3.08
CA MET A 131 -13.38 -1.22 -3.61
C MET A 131 -13.52 -1.56 -5.10
N ARG A 132 -12.49 -1.34 -5.91
CA ARG A 132 -12.52 -1.67 -7.35
C ARG A 132 -12.53 -3.16 -7.62
N HIS A 133 -11.87 -3.96 -6.78
CA HIS A 133 -11.97 -5.41 -6.86
C HIS A 133 -13.37 -5.89 -6.50
N THR A 134 -13.97 -5.33 -5.45
CA THR A 134 -15.36 -5.61 -5.07
C THR A 134 -16.33 -5.24 -6.19
N GLU A 135 -16.24 -4.03 -6.75
CA GLU A 135 -17.08 -3.59 -7.88
C GLU A 135 -16.96 -4.53 -9.09
N ARG A 136 -15.73 -4.84 -9.53
CA ARG A 136 -15.51 -5.78 -10.63
C ARG A 136 -16.05 -7.18 -10.34
N GLY A 137 -15.93 -7.65 -9.10
CA GLY A 137 -16.49 -8.94 -8.68
C GLY A 137 -18.01 -8.98 -8.79
N ILE A 138 -18.70 -7.88 -8.46
CA ILE A 138 -20.16 -7.78 -8.57
C ILE A 138 -20.62 -7.79 -10.03
N PHE A 139 -19.90 -7.12 -10.94
CA PHE A 139 -20.32 -7.04 -12.36
C PHE A 139 -19.97 -8.27 -13.20
N ASN A 140 -19.02 -9.10 -12.74
CA ASN A 140 -18.54 -10.27 -13.48
C ASN A 140 -19.12 -11.62 -12.96
N GLY A 141 -19.91 -11.60 -11.90
CA GLY A 141 -20.58 -12.78 -11.33
C GLY A 141 -22.05 -12.84 -11.72
#